data_AF-A0A7Y3F196-F1
#
_entry.id   AF-A0A7Y3F196-F1
#
_cell.length_a   1.000
_cell.length_b   1.000
_cell.length_c   1.000
_cell.angle_alpha   90.00
_cell.angle_beta   90.00
_cell.angle_gamma   90.00
#
_symmetry.space_group_name_H-M   'P 1'
#
loop_
_entity.id
_entity.type
_entity.pdbx_description
1 polymer ?
#
loop_
_entity_poly.entity_id
_entity_poly.type
_entity_poly.pdbx_seq_one_letter_code
_entity_poly.pdbx_strand_id
1 'polypeptide(L)'
;TCTVTADQAGDADYNAAPQVTLDITVAKADQVITDFISTPANGDVGDTTTLSATGGASGNPVTFGSNTLSVCTVAGSTVTLLASGTCTVTADQAGDDNYNDATQVTLDIGVAKSDQTISGLAADPTSGVVDGSSTLSATASSGLPVSFGSSTPSICSVTGSTVSYSAIGTCTVTADQAGDDDYNPATQVTIDIDVSQGSQVITLFNLIPGYGYVGSTSTLVAVASSGLTVTFASITPSVCTVSGNTVSFLTEGLCSVTADQAGDENYAAAPQLTLDIDVALTPPTAIPTLSAWGLLTMFLIMLGFGGLVIRRKQSG
;
A
#
# COMPACT_ATOMS: atom_id res chain seq x y z
N THR A 1 -16.80 59.59 -43.50
CA THR A 1 -17.35 60.04 -44.79
C THR A 1 -16.57 61.25 -45.27
N CYS A 2 -16.38 61.41 -46.57
CA CYS A 2 -15.79 62.59 -47.19
C CYS A 2 -16.88 63.25 -48.03
N THR A 3 -17.25 64.48 -47.70
CA THR A 3 -18.25 65.24 -48.46
C THR A 3 -17.53 66.15 -49.44
N VAL A 4 -17.82 66.00 -50.72
CA VAL A 4 -17.34 66.89 -51.78
C VAL A 4 -18.48 67.83 -52.16
N THR A 5 -18.26 69.13 -52.04
CA THR A 5 -19.23 70.15 -52.41
C THR A 5 -18.84 70.79 -53.74
N ALA A 6 -19.71 70.69 -54.74
CA ALA A 6 -19.62 71.47 -55.96
C ALA A 6 -20.32 72.81 -55.75
N ASP A 7 -19.58 73.91 -55.94
CA ASP A 7 -20.09 75.28 -55.83
C ASP A 7 -19.77 76.04 -57.11
N GLN A 8 -20.78 76.73 -57.64
CA GLN A 8 -20.65 77.62 -58.78
C GLN A 8 -21.14 79.01 -58.38
N ALA A 9 -20.20 79.93 -58.22
CA ALA A 9 -20.53 81.34 -58.06
C ALA A 9 -21.27 81.86 -59.30
N GLY A 10 -22.20 82.79 -59.07
CA GLY A 10 -22.91 83.48 -60.15
C GLY A 10 -21.99 84.44 -60.91
N ASP A 11 -22.52 84.99 -62.00
CA ASP A 11 -21.86 86.02 -62.81
C ASP A 11 -22.82 87.19 -63.08
N ALA A 12 -22.51 88.01 -64.10
CA ALA A 12 -23.30 89.18 -64.45
C ALA A 12 -24.70 88.82 -65.00
N ASP A 13 -24.88 87.60 -65.52
CA ASP A 13 -26.09 87.16 -66.19
C ASP A 13 -26.85 86.06 -65.40
N TYR A 14 -26.18 85.37 -64.45
CA TYR A 14 -26.75 84.28 -63.66
C TYR A 14 -26.46 84.39 -62.15
N ASN A 15 -27.47 84.09 -61.33
CA ASN A 15 -27.27 83.90 -59.88
C ASN A 15 -26.41 82.67 -59.60
N ALA A 16 -25.77 82.63 -58.42
CA ALA A 16 -25.03 81.45 -57.96
C ALA A 16 -25.90 80.19 -57.97
N ALA A 17 -25.36 79.07 -58.42
CA ALA A 17 -26.07 77.81 -58.44
C ALA A 17 -26.21 77.25 -57.02
N PRO A 18 -27.27 76.49 -56.71
CA PRO A 18 -27.33 75.72 -55.48
C PRO A 18 -26.14 74.77 -55.39
N GLN A 19 -25.49 74.72 -54.23
CA GLN A 19 -24.41 73.77 -53.99
C GLN A 19 -24.95 72.34 -54.06
N VAL A 20 -24.17 71.45 -54.67
CA VAL A 20 -24.45 70.01 -54.72
C VAL A 20 -23.39 69.29 -53.91
N THR A 21 -23.81 68.46 -52.95
CA THR A 21 -22.90 67.66 -52.14
C THR A 21 -22.92 66.20 -52.59
N LEU A 22 -21.74 65.59 -52.66
CA LEU A 22 -21.53 64.16 -52.83
C LEU A 22 -20.87 63.61 -51.57
N ASP A 23 -21.59 62.75 -50.85
CA ASP A 23 -21.04 62.04 -49.70
C ASP A 23 -20.38 60.74 -50.15
N ILE A 24 -19.08 60.63 -49.90
CA ILE A 24 -18.28 59.44 -50.14
C ILE A 24 -18.12 58.72 -48.79
N THR A 25 -18.70 57.54 -48.67
CA THR A 25 -18.47 56.70 -47.50
C THR A 25 -17.19 55.91 -47.69
N VAL A 26 -16.20 56.15 -46.82
CA VAL A 26 -14.98 55.35 -46.74
C VAL A 26 -15.25 54.26 -45.71
N ALA A 27 -15.26 53.00 -46.15
CA ALA A 27 -15.37 51.86 -45.25
C ALA A 27 -14.05 51.63 -44.50
N LYS A 28 -14.12 50.96 -43.35
CA LYS A 28 -12.93 50.48 -42.65
C LYS A 28 -12.17 49.47 -43.52
N ALA A 29 -10.84 49.44 -43.39
CA ALA A 29 -9.99 48.46 -44.04
C ALA A 29 -9.93 47.16 -43.22
N ASP A 30 -9.73 46.02 -43.89
CA ASP A 30 -9.48 44.76 -43.20
C ASP A 30 -8.02 44.70 -42.71
N GLN A 31 -7.80 43.94 -41.64
CA GLN A 31 -6.48 43.66 -41.08
C GLN A 31 -6.37 42.19 -40.70
N VAL A 32 -5.13 41.71 -40.52
CA VAL A 32 -4.84 40.28 -40.29
C VAL A 32 -3.81 40.11 -39.18
N ILE A 33 -3.89 38.97 -38.51
CA ILE A 33 -2.86 38.48 -37.57
C ILE A 33 -1.95 37.53 -38.35
N THR A 34 -0.63 37.68 -38.21
CA THR A 34 0.37 36.77 -38.82
C THR A 34 1.34 36.22 -37.79
N ASP A 35 2.16 35.25 -38.19
CA ASP A 35 3.25 34.70 -37.37
C ASP A 35 2.80 34.19 -35.99
N PHE A 36 1.58 33.64 -35.91
CA PHE A 36 1.07 33.06 -34.67
C PHE A 36 1.78 31.74 -34.37
N ILE A 37 2.69 31.77 -33.40
CA ILE A 37 3.54 30.65 -33.03
C ILE A 37 3.56 30.46 -31.52
N SER A 38 3.91 29.24 -31.11
CA SER A 38 4.27 28.87 -29.75
C SER A 38 5.76 28.53 -29.71
N THR A 39 6.44 28.90 -28.62
CA THR A 39 7.83 28.51 -28.36
C THR A 39 7.97 28.02 -26.92
N PRO A 40 8.27 26.73 -26.71
CA PRO A 40 8.38 25.65 -27.71
C PRO A 40 7.08 25.35 -28.49
N ALA A 41 7.19 24.73 -29.67
CA ALA A 41 6.03 24.43 -30.53
C ALA A 41 5.09 23.36 -29.94
N ASN A 42 5.66 22.42 -29.20
CA ASN A 42 5.00 21.33 -28.47
C ASN A 42 5.64 21.22 -27.09
N GLY A 43 5.03 20.48 -26.17
CA GLY A 43 5.61 20.19 -24.86
C GLY A 43 4.96 18.98 -24.20
N ASP A 44 5.33 18.71 -22.96
CA ASP A 44 4.78 17.63 -22.16
C ASP A 44 3.82 18.19 -21.09
N VAL A 45 3.08 17.31 -20.42
CA VAL A 45 2.20 17.71 -19.31
C VAL A 45 2.99 18.41 -18.19
N GLY A 46 2.55 19.59 -17.79
CA GLY A 46 3.19 20.41 -16.77
C GLY A 46 4.19 21.42 -17.33
N ASP A 47 4.54 21.35 -18.62
CA ASP A 47 5.37 22.35 -19.27
C ASP A 47 4.63 23.69 -19.47
N THR A 48 5.42 24.71 -19.78
CA THR A 48 4.91 26.00 -20.25
C THR A 48 5.48 26.36 -21.60
N THR A 49 4.65 26.96 -22.46
CA THR A 49 5.10 27.58 -23.72
C THR A 49 4.68 29.05 -23.77
N THR A 50 5.29 29.80 -24.69
CA THR A 50 5.02 31.22 -24.90
C THR A 50 4.47 31.48 -26.30
N LEU A 51 3.39 32.26 -26.37
CA LEU A 51 2.74 32.66 -27.61
C LEU A 51 3.30 33.98 -28.12
N SER A 52 3.43 34.07 -29.43
CA SER A 52 3.74 35.30 -30.15
C SER A 52 2.89 35.36 -31.41
N ALA A 53 2.43 36.56 -31.76
CA ALA A 53 1.74 36.84 -33.01
C ALA A 53 1.98 38.30 -33.42
N THR A 54 2.00 38.55 -34.71
CA THR A 54 2.11 39.89 -35.30
C THR A 54 0.72 40.43 -35.56
N GLY A 55 0.36 41.53 -34.90
CA GLY A 55 -0.92 42.21 -35.10
C GLY A 55 -0.95 43.03 -36.41
N GLY A 56 -2.16 43.31 -36.88
CA GLY A 56 -2.43 44.11 -38.06
C GLY A 56 -2.32 45.64 -37.84
N ALA A 57 -2.70 46.38 -38.87
CA ALA A 57 -2.40 47.81 -39.01
C ALA A 57 -3.14 48.75 -38.03
N SER A 58 -4.14 48.28 -37.29
CA SER A 58 -4.78 49.07 -36.21
C SER A 58 -3.82 49.42 -35.07
N GLY A 59 -2.74 48.65 -34.88
CA GLY A 59 -1.80 48.83 -33.77
C GLY A 59 -2.35 48.43 -32.39
N ASN A 60 -3.59 47.94 -32.32
CA ASN A 60 -4.16 47.39 -31.09
C ASN A 60 -3.43 46.10 -30.68
N PRO A 61 -3.39 45.77 -29.37
CA PRO A 61 -2.69 44.58 -28.91
C PRO A 61 -3.40 43.29 -29.36
N VAL A 62 -2.60 42.26 -29.65
CA VAL A 62 -3.10 40.89 -29.80
C VAL A 62 -3.34 40.31 -28.40
N THR A 63 -4.48 39.64 -28.25
CA THR A 63 -4.86 38.91 -27.03
C THR A 63 -4.92 37.43 -27.32
N PHE A 64 -4.57 36.60 -26.33
CA PHE A 64 -4.52 35.15 -26.49
C PHE A 64 -5.54 34.44 -25.60
N GLY A 65 -6.06 33.32 -26.07
CA GLY A 65 -7.02 32.48 -25.36
C GLY A 65 -6.78 30.98 -25.61
N SER A 66 -7.53 30.13 -24.91
CA SER A 66 -7.54 28.67 -25.12
C SER A 66 -8.97 28.20 -25.37
N ASN A 67 -9.14 27.37 -26.39
CA ASN A 67 -10.40 26.67 -26.69
C ASN A 67 -10.47 25.30 -26.00
N THR A 68 -9.36 24.83 -25.42
CA THR A 68 -9.22 23.50 -24.80
C THR A 68 -8.76 23.64 -23.35
N LEU A 69 -9.59 24.24 -22.51
CA LEU A 69 -9.23 24.57 -21.11
C LEU A 69 -8.90 23.35 -20.23
N SER A 70 -9.35 22.14 -20.63
CA SER A 70 -8.95 20.90 -19.96
C SER A 70 -7.55 20.43 -20.32
N VAL A 71 -7.00 20.89 -21.45
CA VAL A 71 -5.67 20.53 -21.95
C VAL A 71 -4.65 21.63 -21.68
N CYS A 72 -5.06 22.90 -21.74
CA CYS A 72 -4.18 24.03 -21.45
C CYS A 72 -4.90 25.32 -21.08
N THR A 73 -4.25 26.15 -20.28
CA THR A 73 -4.72 27.50 -19.91
C THR A 73 -3.77 28.56 -20.44
N VAL A 74 -4.28 29.76 -20.72
CA VAL A 74 -3.50 30.90 -21.18
C VAL A 74 -3.61 32.05 -20.19
N ALA A 75 -2.47 32.63 -19.81
CA ALA A 75 -2.36 33.83 -18.99
C ALA A 75 -1.37 34.81 -19.65
N GLY A 76 -1.89 35.91 -20.20
CA GLY A 76 -1.10 36.79 -21.05
C GLY A 76 -0.65 36.04 -22.31
N SER A 77 0.66 35.86 -22.50
CA SER A 77 1.24 35.04 -23.57
C SER A 77 1.73 33.68 -23.10
N THR A 78 1.63 33.35 -21.81
CA THR A 78 2.08 32.06 -21.27
C THR A 78 0.95 31.04 -21.35
N VAL A 79 1.24 29.89 -21.94
CA VAL A 79 0.38 28.71 -21.93
C VAL A 79 0.93 27.72 -20.90
N THR A 80 0.06 27.19 -20.06
CA THR A 80 0.37 26.06 -19.17
C THR A 80 -0.30 24.81 -19.72
N LEU A 81 0.47 23.74 -19.93
CA LEU A 81 -0.01 22.47 -20.46
C LEU A 81 -0.44 21.56 -19.30
N LEU A 82 -1.72 21.18 -19.28
CA LEU A 82 -2.36 20.53 -18.13
C LEU A 82 -2.60 19.04 -18.33
N ALA A 83 -2.87 18.61 -19.56
CA ALA A 83 -3.17 17.23 -19.90
C ALA A 83 -2.63 16.90 -21.28
N SER A 84 -2.37 15.61 -21.55
CA SER A 84 -1.92 15.18 -22.86
C SER A 84 -3.02 15.35 -23.91
N GLY A 85 -2.64 15.61 -25.16
CA GLY A 85 -3.56 15.85 -26.28
C GLY A 85 -3.22 17.09 -27.08
N THR A 86 -4.24 17.75 -27.62
CA THR A 86 -4.06 18.96 -28.45
C THR A 86 -4.56 20.17 -27.70
N CYS A 87 -3.66 21.11 -27.43
CA CYS A 87 -3.97 22.42 -26.88
C CYS A 87 -4.23 23.40 -28.02
N THR A 88 -5.49 23.79 -28.23
CA THR A 88 -5.87 24.76 -29.26
C THR A 88 -5.99 26.15 -28.64
N VAL A 89 -5.08 27.04 -29.02
CA VAL A 89 -5.05 28.45 -28.57
C VAL A 89 -5.52 29.39 -29.67
N THR A 90 -6.01 30.57 -29.29
CA THR A 90 -6.49 31.62 -30.19
C THR A 90 -5.64 32.87 -30.06
N ALA A 91 -5.57 33.63 -31.15
CA ALA A 91 -5.09 35.00 -31.18
C ALA A 91 -6.19 35.91 -31.77
N ASP A 92 -6.53 36.96 -31.03
CA ASP A 92 -7.58 37.93 -31.36
C ASP A 92 -7.03 39.36 -31.33
N GLN A 93 -7.45 40.19 -32.27
CA GLN A 93 -7.09 41.60 -32.33
C GLN A 93 -8.29 42.45 -32.73
N ALA A 94 -8.71 43.33 -31.83
CA ALA A 94 -9.78 44.29 -32.10
C ALA A 94 -9.35 45.34 -33.13
N GLY A 95 -10.30 45.76 -33.96
CA GLY A 95 -10.19 46.90 -34.85
C GLY A 95 -10.22 48.25 -34.15
N ASP A 96 -10.15 49.31 -34.94
CA ASP A 96 -10.25 50.70 -34.49
C ASP A 96 -11.18 51.49 -35.42
N ASP A 97 -11.14 52.82 -35.40
CA ASP A 97 -11.99 53.64 -36.28
C ASP A 97 -11.71 53.45 -37.78
N ASN A 98 -10.52 52.96 -38.16
CA ASN A 98 -10.07 52.79 -39.53
C ASN A 98 -10.02 51.33 -39.99
N TYR A 99 -9.93 50.38 -39.06
CA TYR A 99 -9.77 48.96 -39.34
C TYR A 99 -10.84 48.09 -38.68
N ASN A 100 -11.30 47.06 -39.39
CA ASN A 100 -12.18 46.02 -38.84
C ASN A 100 -11.42 45.13 -37.84
N ASP A 101 -12.12 44.34 -37.03
CA ASP A 101 -11.49 43.29 -36.22
C ASP A 101 -10.74 42.30 -37.12
N ALA A 102 -9.54 41.87 -36.71
CA ALA A 102 -8.83 40.84 -37.44
C ALA A 102 -9.58 39.51 -37.32
N THR A 103 -9.54 38.68 -38.37
CA THR A 103 -10.06 37.31 -38.26
C THR A 103 -9.23 36.54 -37.23
N GLN A 104 -9.90 35.93 -36.25
CA GLN A 104 -9.26 35.10 -35.23
C GLN A 104 -8.44 33.99 -35.89
N VAL A 105 -7.23 33.77 -35.37
CA VAL A 105 -6.35 32.68 -35.81
C VAL A 105 -6.19 31.68 -34.68
N THR A 106 -6.18 30.39 -35.03
CA THR A 106 -5.95 29.29 -34.08
C THR A 106 -4.58 28.66 -34.29
N LEU A 107 -3.97 28.19 -33.21
CA LEU A 107 -2.74 27.39 -33.24
C LEU A 107 -2.93 26.17 -32.34
N ASP A 108 -2.55 25.01 -32.86
CA ASP A 108 -2.54 23.75 -32.12
C ASP A 108 -1.14 23.46 -31.59
N ILE A 109 -1.05 23.22 -30.28
CA ILE A 109 0.15 22.80 -29.56
C ILE A 109 -0.04 21.34 -29.18
N GLY A 110 0.84 20.46 -29.64
CA GLY A 110 0.86 19.06 -29.21
C GLY A 110 1.37 18.96 -27.77
N VAL A 111 0.60 18.26 -26.94
CA VAL A 111 0.96 17.95 -25.55
C VAL A 111 1.15 16.44 -25.42
N ALA A 112 2.39 16.00 -25.22
CA ALA A 112 2.67 14.59 -24.94
C ALA A 112 2.56 14.30 -23.44
N LYS A 113 2.52 13.01 -23.10
CA LYS A 113 2.57 12.57 -21.70
C LYS A 113 3.95 12.85 -21.11
N SER A 114 3.97 13.20 -19.83
CA SER A 114 5.22 13.41 -19.10
C SER A 114 5.80 12.10 -18.58
N ASP A 115 7.13 11.98 -18.59
CA ASP A 115 7.80 10.86 -17.96
C ASP A 115 7.73 10.97 -16.42
N GLN A 116 7.62 9.82 -15.77
CA GLN A 116 7.55 9.73 -14.31
C GLN A 116 8.54 8.68 -13.77
N THR A 117 8.88 8.80 -12.49
CA THR A 117 9.86 7.95 -11.82
C THR A 117 9.32 7.37 -10.53
N ILE A 118 9.79 6.18 -10.15
CA ILE A 118 9.56 5.58 -8.83
C ILE A 118 10.78 5.86 -7.95
N SER A 119 10.55 6.25 -6.71
CA SER A 119 11.60 6.53 -5.72
C SER A 119 11.20 6.04 -4.33
N GLY A 120 12.18 5.94 -3.43
CA GLY A 120 11.95 5.56 -2.04
C GLY A 120 11.46 4.12 -1.84
N LEU A 121 11.78 3.21 -2.77
CA LEU A 121 11.49 1.79 -2.60
C LEU A 121 12.23 1.25 -1.37
N ALA A 122 11.47 0.80 -0.38
CA ALA A 122 11.99 0.24 0.86
C ALA A 122 11.06 -0.85 1.42
N ALA A 123 11.63 -1.70 2.27
CA ALA A 123 10.92 -2.67 3.07
C ALA A 123 11.20 -2.41 4.56
N ASP A 124 10.18 -2.53 5.40
CA ASP A 124 10.30 -2.46 6.86
C ASP A 124 9.62 -3.69 7.52
N PRO A 125 10.37 -4.56 8.21
CA PRO A 125 11.83 -4.53 8.38
C PRO A 125 12.61 -4.74 7.08
N THR A 126 13.86 -4.26 7.04
CA THR A 126 14.76 -4.33 5.87
C THR A 126 15.32 -5.73 5.61
N SER A 127 15.14 -6.67 6.54
CA SER A 127 15.47 -8.08 6.40
C SER A 127 14.30 -8.95 6.84
N GLY A 128 14.22 -10.15 6.28
CA GLY A 128 13.17 -11.12 6.53
C GLY A 128 13.64 -12.31 7.36
N VAL A 129 12.66 -13.00 7.95
CA VAL A 129 12.79 -14.36 8.46
C VAL A 129 11.65 -15.19 7.86
N VAL A 130 11.84 -16.50 7.68
CA VAL A 130 10.75 -17.39 7.25
C VAL A 130 9.56 -17.26 8.20
N ASP A 131 8.34 -17.27 7.62
CA ASP A 131 7.05 -16.96 8.26
C ASP A 131 6.88 -15.53 8.77
N GLY A 132 7.88 -14.67 8.52
CA GLY A 132 7.79 -13.23 8.75
C GLY A 132 7.20 -12.48 7.56
N SER A 133 7.11 -11.15 7.73
CA SER A 133 6.66 -10.24 6.68
C SER A 133 7.30 -8.86 6.83
N SER A 134 7.38 -8.12 5.72
CA SER A 134 7.70 -6.70 5.73
C SER A 134 6.63 -5.87 5.03
N THR A 135 6.54 -4.60 5.40
CA THR A 135 5.72 -3.61 4.69
C THR A 135 6.59 -2.89 3.67
N LEU A 136 6.07 -2.74 2.46
CA LEU A 136 6.70 -2.09 1.32
C LEU A 136 6.20 -0.64 1.20
N SER A 137 7.09 0.25 0.82
CA SER A 137 6.77 1.63 0.48
C SER A 137 7.54 2.07 -0.75
N ALA A 138 6.91 2.87 -1.60
CA ALA A 138 7.51 3.55 -2.74
C ALA A 138 6.59 4.70 -3.18
N THR A 139 7.15 5.69 -3.87
CA THR A 139 6.41 6.85 -4.36
C THR A 139 6.70 7.07 -5.83
N ALA A 140 5.65 7.34 -6.63
CA ALA A 140 5.79 7.80 -8.00
C ALA A 140 5.75 9.33 -8.08
N SER A 141 6.58 9.93 -8.93
CA SER A 141 6.65 11.40 -9.08
C SER A 141 5.36 12.04 -9.61
N SER A 142 4.48 11.26 -10.24
CA SER A 142 3.13 11.68 -10.64
C SER A 142 2.11 11.69 -9.50
N GLY A 143 2.44 11.11 -8.34
CA GLY A 143 1.49 10.88 -7.25
C GLY A 143 0.55 9.70 -7.47
N LEU A 144 0.67 8.97 -8.58
CA LEU A 144 -0.10 7.76 -8.85
C LEU A 144 0.33 6.60 -7.92
N PRO A 145 -0.57 5.66 -7.58
CA PRO A 145 -0.27 4.55 -6.70
C PRO A 145 0.77 3.61 -7.32
N VAL A 146 1.72 3.17 -6.51
CA VAL A 146 2.73 2.16 -6.89
C VAL A 146 2.19 0.78 -6.55
N SER A 147 2.38 -0.16 -7.47
CA SER A 147 2.08 -1.58 -7.28
C SER A 147 3.36 -2.35 -6.99
N PHE A 148 3.25 -3.43 -6.21
CA PHE A 148 4.38 -4.27 -5.84
C PHE A 148 4.17 -5.71 -6.29
N GLY A 149 5.27 -6.37 -6.64
CA GLY A 149 5.29 -7.78 -7.03
C GLY A 149 6.57 -8.48 -6.56
N SER A 150 6.54 -9.82 -6.51
CA SER A 150 7.73 -10.63 -6.25
C SER A 150 8.28 -11.18 -7.56
N SER A 151 9.59 -11.03 -7.76
CA SER A 151 10.33 -11.70 -8.83
C SER A 151 10.87 -13.07 -8.39
N THR A 152 10.80 -13.41 -7.10
CA THR A 152 11.22 -14.70 -6.54
C THR A 152 10.09 -15.38 -5.74
N PRO A 153 9.02 -15.84 -6.42
CA PRO A 153 7.82 -16.39 -5.77
C PRO A 153 8.05 -17.68 -4.96
N SER A 154 9.19 -18.36 -5.14
CA SER A 154 9.59 -19.49 -4.29
C SER A 154 10.13 -19.07 -2.92
N ILE A 155 10.52 -17.79 -2.76
CA ILE A 155 11.10 -17.23 -1.53
C ILE A 155 10.07 -16.33 -0.85
N CYS A 156 9.36 -15.50 -1.61
CA CYS A 156 8.41 -14.54 -1.05
C CYS A 156 7.22 -14.25 -1.97
N SER A 157 6.09 -13.91 -1.37
CA SER A 157 4.87 -13.46 -2.04
C SER A 157 4.52 -12.04 -1.65
N VAL A 158 3.96 -11.26 -2.57
CA VAL A 158 3.51 -9.88 -2.31
C VAL A 158 2.00 -9.78 -2.46
N THR A 159 1.32 -9.16 -1.48
CA THR A 159 -0.10 -8.83 -1.53
C THR A 159 -0.31 -7.41 -1.05
N GLY A 160 -0.80 -6.52 -1.93
CA GLY A 160 -0.84 -5.09 -1.64
C GLY A 160 0.57 -4.55 -1.39
N SER A 161 0.79 -3.94 -0.22
CA SER A 161 2.09 -3.47 0.25
C SER A 161 2.77 -4.42 1.23
N THR A 162 2.29 -5.65 1.41
CA THR A 162 2.89 -6.62 2.32
C THR A 162 3.63 -7.69 1.54
N VAL A 163 4.89 -7.92 1.90
CA VAL A 163 5.67 -9.08 1.44
C VAL A 163 5.76 -10.11 2.57
N SER A 164 5.50 -11.38 2.25
CA SER A 164 5.57 -12.51 3.18
C SER A 164 6.64 -13.49 2.72
N TYR A 165 7.40 -14.05 3.66
CA TYR A 165 8.56 -14.89 3.38
C TYR A 165 8.27 -16.35 3.67
N SER A 166 8.53 -17.22 2.69
CA SER A 166 8.22 -18.66 2.76
C SER A 166 9.47 -19.54 2.78
N ALA A 167 10.61 -19.03 2.32
CA ALA A 167 11.87 -19.77 2.32
C ALA A 167 13.05 -18.82 2.46
N ILE A 168 14.21 -19.38 2.77
CA ILE A 168 15.47 -18.63 2.84
C ILE A 168 15.97 -18.22 1.46
N GLY A 169 16.66 -17.09 1.41
CA GLY A 169 17.34 -16.58 0.23
C GLY A 169 17.05 -15.11 0.03
N THR A 170 17.27 -14.64 -1.19
CA THR A 170 17.02 -13.25 -1.57
C THR A 170 15.61 -13.11 -2.15
N CYS A 171 14.76 -12.38 -1.44
CA CYS A 171 13.45 -11.96 -1.95
C CYS A 171 13.63 -10.69 -2.79
N THR A 172 13.45 -10.79 -4.11
CA THR A 172 13.50 -9.63 -5.01
C THR A 172 12.09 -9.11 -5.21
N VAL A 173 11.83 -7.90 -4.71
CA VAL A 173 10.56 -7.20 -4.88
C VAL A 173 10.69 -6.15 -5.96
N THR A 174 9.70 -6.08 -6.84
CA THR A 174 9.59 -5.09 -7.90
C THR A 174 8.49 -4.09 -7.57
N ALA A 175 8.77 -2.81 -7.75
CA ALA A 175 7.82 -1.72 -7.73
C ALA A 175 7.53 -1.26 -9.16
N ASP A 176 6.25 -1.20 -9.51
CA ASP A 176 5.76 -0.85 -10.85
C ASP A 176 4.68 0.22 -10.79
N GLN A 177 4.70 1.12 -11.76
CA GLN A 177 3.71 2.17 -11.94
C GLN A 177 3.44 2.33 -13.44
N ALA A 178 2.21 2.04 -13.84
CA ALA A 178 1.82 1.88 -15.24
C ALA A 178 1.55 3.20 -15.98
N GLY A 179 1.63 4.35 -15.31
CA GLY A 179 1.16 5.62 -15.83
C GLY A 179 -0.35 5.73 -15.94
N ASP A 180 -0.78 6.79 -16.60
CA ASP A 180 -2.18 7.12 -16.86
C ASP A 180 -2.29 7.92 -18.18
N ASP A 181 -3.35 8.71 -18.36
CA ASP A 181 -3.56 9.52 -19.56
C ASP A 181 -2.54 10.67 -19.71
N ASP A 182 -1.87 11.08 -18.64
CA ASP A 182 -0.99 12.25 -18.63
C ASP A 182 0.48 11.90 -18.40
N TYR A 183 0.76 10.69 -17.89
CA TYR A 183 2.11 10.24 -17.62
C TYR A 183 2.45 8.86 -18.24
N ASN A 184 3.66 8.72 -18.78
CA ASN A 184 4.19 7.46 -19.34
C ASN A 184 4.64 6.49 -18.24
N PRO A 185 4.41 5.16 -18.33
CA PRO A 185 4.81 4.20 -17.29
C PRO A 185 6.22 4.44 -16.74
N ALA A 186 6.37 4.40 -15.42
CA ALA A 186 7.68 4.55 -14.81
C ALA A 186 8.57 3.34 -15.11
N THR A 187 9.89 3.56 -15.18
CA THR A 187 10.83 2.44 -15.16
C THR A 187 10.72 1.71 -13.82
N GLN A 188 10.54 0.40 -13.86
CA GLN A 188 10.45 -0.43 -12.65
C GLN A 188 11.73 -0.35 -11.82
N VAL A 189 11.55 -0.37 -10.50
CA VAL A 189 12.65 -0.39 -9.53
C VAL A 189 12.52 -1.65 -8.70
N THR A 190 13.65 -2.28 -8.38
CA THR A 190 13.71 -3.49 -7.57
C THR A 190 14.46 -3.26 -6.27
N ILE A 191 14.10 -4.02 -5.24
CA ILE A 191 14.87 -4.14 -4.00
C ILE A 191 15.04 -5.62 -3.65
N ASP A 192 16.21 -5.96 -3.15
CA ASP A 192 16.53 -7.28 -2.64
C ASP A 192 16.46 -7.28 -1.12
N ILE A 193 15.75 -8.26 -0.56
CA ILE A 193 15.57 -8.46 0.87
C ILE A 193 16.16 -9.82 1.24
N ASP A 194 17.14 -9.83 2.13
CA ASP A 194 17.71 -11.07 2.64
C ASP A 194 16.77 -11.72 3.65
N VAL A 195 16.40 -12.97 3.38
CA VAL A 195 15.55 -13.79 4.25
C VAL A 195 16.40 -14.86 4.94
N SER A 196 16.36 -14.84 6.27
CA SER A 196 17.07 -15.78 7.14
C SER A 196 16.14 -16.82 7.78
N GLN A 197 16.70 -17.76 8.54
CA GLN A 197 15.92 -18.83 9.19
C GLN A 197 14.82 -18.27 10.11
N GLY A 198 13.64 -18.87 10.03
CA GLY A 198 12.58 -18.66 11.02
C GLY A 198 12.97 -19.24 12.38
N SER A 199 12.46 -18.63 13.45
CA SER A 199 12.56 -19.21 14.79
C SER A 199 11.38 -20.14 15.05
N GLN A 200 11.61 -21.17 15.85
CA GLN A 200 10.61 -22.17 16.18
C GLN A 200 10.72 -22.61 17.64
N VAL A 201 9.63 -23.17 18.16
CA VAL A 201 9.50 -23.60 19.55
C VAL A 201 8.91 -25.01 19.62
N ILE A 202 9.26 -25.75 20.67
CA ILE A 202 8.67 -27.05 21.00
C ILE A 202 7.58 -26.84 22.05
N THR A 203 6.40 -27.42 21.82
CA THR A 203 5.30 -27.48 22.80
C THR A 203 5.07 -28.94 23.18
N LEU A 204 5.13 -29.23 24.48
CA LEU A 204 4.80 -30.54 25.06
C LEU A 204 3.29 -30.66 25.30
N PHE A 205 2.74 -31.85 25.08
CA PHE A 205 1.36 -32.17 25.45
C PHE A 205 1.33 -33.28 26.50
N ASN A 206 0.65 -32.99 27.61
CA ASN A 206 0.12 -33.90 28.64
C ASN A 206 0.88 -35.23 28.82
N LEU A 207 1.82 -35.24 29.77
CA LEU A 207 2.07 -36.44 30.56
C LEU A 207 1.05 -36.49 31.69
N ILE A 208 -0.09 -37.13 31.47
CA ILE A 208 -1.01 -37.47 32.58
C ILE A 208 -1.04 -38.99 32.72
N PRO A 209 -0.66 -39.53 33.89
CA PRO A 209 -0.17 -38.81 35.09
C PRO A 209 1.25 -38.28 34.90
N GLY A 210 1.60 -37.15 35.52
CA GLY A 210 2.98 -36.61 35.56
C GLY A 210 3.97 -37.46 36.37
N TYR A 211 3.72 -38.77 36.48
CA TYR A 211 4.43 -39.75 37.28
C TYR A 211 4.53 -41.07 36.51
N GLY A 212 5.68 -41.72 36.59
CA GLY A 212 5.93 -43.05 36.00
C GLY A 212 6.02 -44.15 37.07
N TYR A 213 5.90 -45.41 36.64
CA TYR A 213 6.17 -46.58 37.50
C TYR A 213 7.23 -47.47 36.89
N VAL A 214 8.08 -48.06 37.72
CA VAL A 214 9.06 -49.05 37.26
C VAL A 214 8.37 -50.18 36.49
N GLY A 215 8.86 -50.46 35.28
CA GLY A 215 8.31 -51.45 34.36
C GLY A 215 7.15 -50.96 33.47
N SER A 216 6.67 -49.74 33.67
CA SER A 216 5.66 -49.12 32.80
C SER A 216 6.29 -48.31 31.67
N THR A 217 5.46 -47.94 30.68
CA THR A 217 5.85 -47.06 29.59
C THR A 217 4.85 -45.92 29.43
N SER A 218 5.32 -44.80 28.89
CA SER A 218 4.48 -43.66 28.52
C SER A 218 4.83 -43.19 27.11
N THR A 219 3.85 -42.64 26.41
CA THR A 219 4.07 -42.01 25.10
C THR A 219 4.27 -40.50 25.27
N LEU A 220 5.36 -39.99 24.72
CA LEU A 220 5.72 -38.60 24.68
C LEU A 220 5.08 -37.94 23.45
N VAL A 221 4.41 -36.81 23.66
CA VAL A 221 3.80 -36.03 22.59
C VAL A 221 4.34 -34.61 22.66
N ALA A 222 5.02 -34.19 21.60
CA ALA A 222 5.48 -32.83 21.41
C ALA A 222 5.27 -32.44 19.96
N VAL A 223 5.07 -31.14 19.72
CA VAL A 223 5.04 -30.56 18.39
C VAL A 223 6.02 -29.40 18.33
N ALA A 224 6.71 -29.27 17.19
CA ALA A 224 7.44 -28.05 16.88
C ALA A 224 6.52 -27.09 16.10
N SER A 225 6.64 -25.78 16.34
CA SER A 225 5.85 -24.78 15.62
C SER A 225 6.09 -24.78 14.10
N SER A 226 7.24 -25.27 13.64
CA SER A 226 7.56 -25.49 12.22
C SER A 226 6.87 -26.72 11.61
N GLY A 227 6.23 -27.57 12.44
CA GLY A 227 5.71 -28.87 12.01
C GLY A 227 6.77 -29.95 11.81
N LEU A 228 8.06 -29.64 12.02
CA LEU A 228 9.15 -30.62 11.95
C LEU A 228 9.05 -31.65 13.09
N THR A 229 9.56 -32.86 12.82
CA THR A 229 9.51 -33.97 13.79
C THR A 229 10.36 -33.66 15.03
N VAL A 230 9.78 -33.83 16.21
CA VAL A 230 10.49 -33.75 17.50
C VAL A 230 11.07 -35.11 17.85
N THR A 231 12.33 -35.13 18.31
CA THR A 231 13.01 -36.33 18.80
C THR A 231 13.14 -36.29 20.32
N PHE A 232 13.15 -37.46 20.95
CA PHE A 232 13.24 -37.59 22.40
C PHE A 232 14.45 -38.42 22.80
N ALA A 233 15.14 -38.01 23.86
CA ALA A 233 16.27 -38.74 24.42
C ALA A 233 16.26 -38.71 25.95
N SER A 234 16.54 -39.85 26.59
CA SER A 234 16.75 -39.87 28.04
C SER A 234 18.12 -39.31 28.40
N ILE A 235 18.16 -38.37 29.33
CA ILE A 235 19.41 -37.90 29.96
C ILE A 235 19.73 -38.66 31.25
N THR A 236 18.82 -39.54 31.68
CA THR A 236 18.95 -40.40 32.88
C THR A 236 18.75 -41.87 32.49
N PRO A 237 19.62 -42.45 31.65
CA PRO A 237 19.42 -43.79 31.07
C PRO A 237 19.38 -44.93 32.10
N SER A 238 19.88 -44.70 33.33
CA SER A 238 19.73 -45.65 34.45
C SER A 238 18.32 -45.65 35.07
N VAL A 239 17.56 -44.57 34.90
CA VAL A 239 16.20 -44.39 35.44
C VAL A 239 15.14 -44.68 34.38
N CYS A 240 15.34 -44.20 33.15
CA CYS A 240 14.44 -44.47 32.03
C CYS A 240 15.16 -44.51 30.68
N THR A 241 14.64 -45.28 29.72
CA THR A 241 15.10 -45.30 28.33
C THR A 241 14.03 -44.74 27.40
N VAL A 242 14.43 -44.21 26.25
CA VAL A 242 13.52 -43.68 25.23
C VAL A 242 13.76 -44.41 23.91
N SER A 243 12.68 -44.86 23.26
CA SER A 243 12.71 -45.44 21.92
C SER A 243 11.58 -44.83 21.09
N GLY A 244 11.95 -44.08 20.04
CA GLY A 244 11.01 -43.21 19.32
C GLY A 244 10.35 -42.23 20.29
N ASN A 245 9.03 -42.32 20.42
CA ASN A 245 8.24 -41.49 21.32
C ASN A 245 7.84 -42.22 22.61
N THR A 246 8.37 -43.42 22.88
CA THR A 246 8.00 -44.20 24.07
C THR A 246 9.12 -44.14 25.10
N VAL A 247 8.80 -43.63 26.29
CA VAL A 247 9.67 -43.71 27.47
C VAL A 247 9.35 -44.97 28.27
N SER A 248 10.38 -45.71 28.69
CA SER A 248 10.28 -46.90 29.53
C SER A 248 11.00 -46.66 30.86
N PHE A 249 10.32 -46.91 31.97
CA PHE A 249 10.86 -46.63 33.31
C PHE A 249 11.51 -47.88 33.92
N LEU A 250 12.78 -47.76 34.29
CA LEU A 250 13.65 -48.90 34.68
C LEU A 250 13.87 -48.97 36.20
N THR A 251 14.13 -47.83 36.83
CA THR A 251 14.40 -47.74 38.28
C THR A 251 13.63 -46.56 38.88
N GLU A 252 13.47 -46.56 40.21
CA GLU A 252 12.89 -45.43 40.92
C GLU A 252 13.82 -44.21 40.86
N GLY A 253 13.25 -43.01 40.86
CA GLY A 253 13.98 -41.75 40.81
C GLY A 253 13.48 -40.80 39.72
N LEU A 254 14.25 -39.75 39.47
CA LEU A 254 13.91 -38.73 38.48
C LEU A 254 14.29 -39.21 37.07
N CYS A 255 13.29 -39.47 36.24
CA CYS A 255 13.47 -39.69 34.81
C CYS A 255 13.41 -38.34 34.09
N SER A 256 14.56 -37.88 33.61
CA SER A 256 14.66 -36.68 32.78
C SER A 256 14.83 -37.05 31.31
N VAL A 257 13.99 -36.48 30.45
CA VAL A 257 13.97 -36.68 29.00
C VAL A 257 14.04 -35.32 28.29
N THR A 258 14.89 -35.19 27.28
CA THR A 258 14.92 -34.00 26.42
C THR A 258 14.04 -34.21 25.19
N ALA A 259 13.32 -33.16 24.81
CA ALA A 259 12.68 -33.01 23.52
C ALA A 259 13.53 -32.05 22.68
N ASP A 260 13.98 -32.52 21.52
CA ASP A 260 14.87 -31.79 20.62
C ASP A 260 14.28 -31.70 19.21
N GLN A 261 14.43 -30.52 18.62
CA GLN A 261 14.13 -30.26 17.23
C GLN A 261 15.29 -29.43 16.66
N ALA A 262 16.08 -30.05 15.79
CA ALA A 262 17.35 -29.53 15.30
C ALA A 262 17.24 -28.45 14.21
N GLY A 263 16.03 -28.12 13.76
CA GLY A 263 15.80 -27.27 12.59
C GLY A 263 15.95 -27.99 11.26
N ASP A 264 15.88 -27.19 10.21
CA ASP A 264 16.14 -27.59 8.83
C ASP A 264 16.77 -26.42 8.06
N GLU A 265 16.63 -26.40 6.74
CA GLU A 265 17.08 -25.26 5.94
C GLU A 265 16.36 -23.98 6.37
N ASN A 266 15.03 -23.99 6.52
CA ASN A 266 14.20 -22.81 6.71
C ASN A 266 14.04 -22.37 8.17
N TYR A 267 14.20 -23.28 9.14
CA TYR A 267 14.01 -23.00 10.56
C TYR A 267 15.26 -23.33 11.38
N ALA A 268 15.65 -22.40 12.24
CA ALA A 268 16.73 -22.60 13.20
C ALA A 268 16.31 -23.58 14.30
N ALA A 269 17.23 -24.34 14.88
CA ALA A 269 16.93 -25.30 15.95
C ALA A 269 16.08 -24.68 17.07
N ALA A 270 15.04 -25.39 17.51
CA ALA A 270 14.22 -24.95 18.62
C ALA A 270 14.99 -25.08 19.94
N PRO A 271 14.77 -24.19 20.93
CA PRO A 271 15.30 -24.40 22.27
C PRO A 271 14.86 -25.76 22.82
N GLN A 272 15.82 -26.59 23.25
CA GLN A 272 15.52 -27.88 23.84
C GLN A 272 14.66 -27.74 25.09
N LEU A 273 13.74 -28.67 25.26
CA LEU A 273 12.84 -28.71 26.41
C LEU A 273 13.08 -29.99 27.21
N THR A 274 13.37 -29.85 28.49
CA THR A 274 13.56 -30.99 29.39
C THR A 274 12.26 -31.29 30.13
N LEU A 275 11.94 -32.57 30.20
CA LEU A 275 10.78 -33.13 30.86
C LEU A 275 11.23 -34.05 31.97
N ASP A 276 10.91 -33.66 33.19
CA ASP A 276 11.23 -34.40 34.40
C ASP A 276 9.99 -35.17 34.86
N ILE A 277 10.15 -36.48 35.07
CA ILE A 277 9.11 -37.42 35.45
C ILE A 277 9.58 -38.15 36.70
N ASP A 278 8.85 -38.00 37.79
CA ASP A 278 9.12 -38.78 39.00
C ASP A 278 8.65 -40.23 38.81
N VAL A 279 9.56 -41.18 39.01
CA VAL A 279 9.31 -42.62 38.88
C VAL A 279 9.26 -43.28 40.25
N ALA A 280 8.14 -43.95 40.55
CA ALA A 280 7.95 -44.70 41.78
C ALA A 280 7.96 -46.22 41.56
N LEU A 281 8.24 -46.99 42.61
CA LEU A 281 8.22 -48.46 42.57
C LEU A 281 6.80 -49.05 42.44
N THR A 282 5.78 -48.33 42.90
CA THR A 282 4.39 -48.80 42.88
C THR A 282 3.44 -47.66 42.49
N PRO A 283 2.31 -47.97 41.83
CA PRO A 283 1.22 -47.02 41.67
C PRO A 283 0.86 -46.38 43.02
N PRO A 284 0.56 -45.06 43.09
CA PRO A 284 -0.06 -44.50 44.27
C PRO A 284 -1.29 -45.35 44.53
N THR A 285 -1.41 -45.84 45.75
CA THR A 285 -2.65 -46.49 46.17
C THR A 285 -3.76 -45.49 45.88
N ALA A 286 -4.75 -45.92 45.08
CA ALA A 286 -5.91 -45.09 44.82
C ALA A 286 -6.37 -44.54 46.17
N ILE A 287 -6.53 -43.21 46.29
CA ILE A 287 -7.17 -42.63 47.47
C ILE A 287 -8.43 -43.48 47.67
N PRO A 288 -8.59 -44.18 48.81
CA PRO A 288 -9.75 -45.03 48.98
C PRO A 288 -10.95 -44.09 48.81
N THR A 289 -11.68 -44.24 47.71
CA THR A 289 -12.96 -43.58 47.57
C THR A 289 -13.76 -44.11 48.74
N LEU A 290 -14.07 -43.25 49.71
CA LEU A 290 -14.98 -43.61 50.79
C LEU A 290 -16.16 -44.28 50.12
N SER A 291 -16.40 -45.55 50.44
CA SER A 291 -17.60 -46.21 49.98
C SER A 291 -18.79 -45.34 50.40
N ALA A 292 -19.94 -45.45 49.73
CA ALA A 292 -21.15 -44.73 50.17
C ALA A 292 -21.42 -44.93 51.68
N TRP A 293 -20.99 -46.07 52.22
CA TRP A 293 -20.99 -46.41 53.64
C TRP A 293 -19.92 -45.68 54.48
N GLY A 294 -18.70 -45.50 53.96
CA GLY A 294 -17.66 -44.70 54.61
C GLY A 294 -18.01 -43.20 54.71
N LEU A 295 -18.73 -42.66 53.72
CA LEU A 295 -19.31 -41.32 53.79
C LEU A 295 -20.46 -41.24 54.81
N LEU A 296 -21.31 -42.27 54.89
CA LEU A 296 -22.43 -42.34 55.82
C LEU A 296 -21.98 -42.45 57.30
N THR A 297 -20.93 -43.23 57.58
CA THR A 297 -20.40 -43.40 58.95
C THR A 297 -19.68 -42.13 59.43
N MET A 298 -18.98 -41.42 58.56
CA MET A 298 -18.38 -40.12 58.90
C MET A 298 -19.46 -39.06 59.20
N PHE A 299 -20.60 -39.11 58.47
CA PHE A 299 -21.77 -38.27 58.73
C PHE A 299 -22.48 -38.62 60.05
N LEU A 300 -22.58 -39.91 60.41
CA LEU A 300 -23.15 -40.35 61.69
C LEU A 300 -22.28 -40.01 62.91
N ILE A 301 -20.95 -40.03 62.78
CA ILE A 301 -20.03 -39.64 63.86
C ILE A 301 -20.11 -38.13 64.13
N MET A 302 -20.31 -37.31 63.09
CA MET A 302 -20.57 -35.87 63.22
C MET A 302 -21.93 -35.54 63.85
N LEU A 303 -22.95 -36.38 63.67
CA LEU A 303 -24.30 -36.19 64.24
C LEU A 303 -24.47 -36.79 65.64
N GLY A 304 -23.61 -37.74 66.05
CA GLY A 304 -23.71 -38.48 67.32
C GLY A 304 -23.33 -37.70 68.59
N PHE A 305 -22.70 -36.53 68.48
CA PHE A 305 -22.37 -35.68 69.64
C PHE A 305 -23.42 -34.61 69.96
N GLY A 306 -24.55 -34.55 69.23
CA GLY A 306 -25.50 -33.44 69.27
C GLY A 306 -26.81 -33.66 70.05
N GLY A 307 -26.92 -34.62 70.98
CA GLY A 307 -28.24 -34.88 71.59
C GLY A 307 -28.24 -35.58 72.94
N LEU A 308 -28.05 -34.83 74.04
CA LEU A 308 -28.58 -35.24 75.34
C LEU A 308 -29.15 -34.05 76.15
N VAL A 309 -30.48 -33.93 76.02
CA VAL A 309 -31.47 -33.49 77.04
C VAL A 309 -31.65 -32.00 77.32
N ILE A 310 -32.69 -31.43 76.68
CA ILE A 310 -33.59 -30.45 77.33
C ILE A 310 -35.00 -31.05 77.34
N ARG A 311 -35.45 -31.53 78.50
CA ARG A 311 -36.87 -31.84 78.76
C ARG A 311 -37.47 -30.68 79.56
N ARG A 312 -38.25 -29.83 78.89
CA ARG A 312 -39.25 -28.95 79.52
C ARG A 312 -40.49 -29.78 79.86
N LYS A 313 -41.01 -29.67 81.08
CA LYS A 313 -42.41 -29.99 81.39
C LYS A 313 -42.97 -28.90 82.30
N GLN A 314 -43.94 -28.16 81.79
CA GLN A 314 -44.80 -27.22 82.53
C GLN A 314 -45.85 -27.99 83.35
N SER A 315 -46.24 -27.44 84.51
CA SER A 315 -47.62 -27.11 84.88
C SER A 315 -47.73 -26.86 86.40
N GLY A 316 -48.35 -25.74 86.79
CA GLY A 316 -48.73 -25.43 88.18
C GLY A 316 -48.23 -24.08 88.64
#